data_AF-A0AAV8T2G2-F1
#
_entry.id   AF-A0AAV8T2G2-F1
#
_cell.length_a   1.000
_cell.length_b   1.000
_cell.length_c   1.000
_cell.angle_alpha   90.00
_cell.angle_beta   90.00
_cell.angle_gamma   90.00
#
_symmetry.space_group_name_H-M   'P 1'
#
loop_
_entity.id
_entity.type
_entity.pdbx_description
1 polymer ?
#
loop_
_entity_poly.entity_id
_entity_poly.type
_entity_poly.pdbx_seq_one_letter_code
_entity_poly.pdbx_strand_id
1 'polypeptide(L)'
;MISDLQKDLEEMEAYDMLAQLKAMFQEQARQERFRTTKALNSCKMTPGTPVSAHVLKMKSYIHHLEKLGAPVSQELATDLILSSLTDEYDQFILNYNMHNMEKSIDELHEMLKTAEENLKKKVKTTNEVLVVQKGKGFKKKGTAKGKGKVPKSKPKPKAKTKAPKEGVCFHCNEHGH
;
A
#
# COMPACT_ATOMS: atom_id res chain seq x y z
N MET A 1 -1.89 44.09 -0.08
CA MET A 1 -1.35 43.34 1.08
C MET A 1 -0.15 44.04 1.71
N ILE A 2 0.97 44.30 1.01
CA ILE A 2 2.12 45.03 1.61
C ILE A 2 1.78 46.51 1.84
N SER A 3 1.10 47.16 0.88
CA SER A 3 0.75 48.59 0.98
C SER A 3 -0.29 48.90 2.06
N ASP A 4 -1.19 47.96 2.35
CA ASP A 4 -2.23 48.11 3.38
C ASP A 4 -1.63 47.92 4.77
N LEU A 5 -0.78 46.89 4.93
CA LEU A 5 -0.03 46.64 6.15
C LEU A 5 0.87 47.82 6.53
N GLN A 6 1.52 48.44 5.55
CA GLN A 6 2.42 49.56 5.79
C GLN A 6 1.69 50.80 6.31
N LYS A 7 0.48 51.09 5.78
CA LYS A 7 -0.37 52.17 6.29
C LYS A 7 -0.86 51.93 7.72
N ASP A 8 -1.22 50.68 8.05
CA ASP A 8 -1.69 50.33 9.40
C ASP A 8 -0.57 50.41 10.46
N LEU A 9 0.70 50.32 10.03
CA LEU A 9 1.88 50.43 10.89
C LEU A 9 2.40 51.87 11.05
N GLU A 10 2.13 52.77 10.10
CA GLU A 10 2.68 54.15 10.07
C GLU A 10 2.28 55.01 11.27
N GLU A 11 1.12 54.74 11.87
CA GLU A 11 0.59 55.48 13.03
C GLU A 11 0.98 54.86 14.38
N MET A 12 1.74 53.77 14.38
CA MET A 12 2.11 53.05 15.61
C MET A 12 3.53 53.36 16.08
N GLU A 13 3.72 53.28 17.41
CA GLU A 13 5.07 53.33 17.98
C GLU A 13 5.87 52.07 17.62
N ALA A 14 7.20 52.18 17.61
CA ALA A 14 8.09 51.09 17.19
C ALA A 14 7.88 49.77 17.96
N TYR A 15 7.52 49.86 19.24
CA TYR A 15 7.20 48.70 20.06
C TYR A 15 5.92 48.00 19.57
N ASP A 16 4.85 48.76 19.32
CA ASP A 16 3.56 48.24 18.88
C ASP A 16 3.63 47.67 17.46
N MET A 17 4.39 48.32 16.56
CA MET A 17 4.70 47.77 15.23
C MET A 17 5.36 46.39 15.32
N LEU A 18 6.38 46.25 16.18
CA LEU A 18 7.10 44.99 16.35
C LEU A 18 6.19 43.91 16.98
N ALA A 19 5.36 44.28 17.95
CA ALA A 19 4.39 43.38 18.56
C ALA A 19 3.35 42.89 17.55
N GLN A 20 2.79 43.79 16.73
CA GLN A 20 1.79 43.45 15.73
C GLN A 20 2.37 42.57 14.61
N LEU A 21 3.54 42.92 14.07
CA LEU A 21 4.23 42.10 13.07
C LEU A 21 4.51 40.70 13.61
N LYS A 22 5.02 40.60 14.84
CA LYS A 22 5.27 39.31 15.48
C LYS A 22 3.98 38.49 15.61
N ALA A 23 2.88 39.10 16.03
CA ALA A 23 1.59 38.42 16.13
C ALA A 23 1.10 37.91 14.77
N MET A 24 1.12 38.77 13.73
CA MET A 24 0.67 38.40 12.38
C MET A 24 1.50 37.27 11.77
N PHE A 25 2.83 37.36 11.82
CA PHE A 25 3.70 36.32 11.26
C PHE A 25 3.62 35.01 12.08
N GLN A 26 3.42 35.09 13.39
CA GLN A 26 3.18 33.89 14.21
C GLN A 26 1.85 33.23 13.86
N GLU A 27 0.79 34.02 13.64
CA GLU A 27 -0.51 33.48 13.23
C GLU A 27 -0.45 32.85 11.84
N GLN A 28 0.19 33.52 10.88
CA GLN A 28 0.45 32.96 9.55
C GLN A 28 1.25 31.65 9.63
N ALA A 29 2.33 31.61 10.42
CA ALA A 29 3.11 30.38 10.62
C ALA A 29 2.25 29.27 11.24
N ARG A 30 1.36 29.59 12.19
CA ARG A 30 0.43 28.61 12.78
C ARG A 30 -0.55 28.05 11.74
N GLN A 31 -1.12 28.92 10.90
CA GLN A 31 -2.03 28.50 9.84
C GLN A 31 -1.32 27.62 8.80
N GLU A 32 -0.11 27.98 8.39
CA GLU A 32 0.70 27.18 7.46
C GLU A 32 1.13 25.83 8.03
N ARG A 33 1.50 25.76 9.32
CA ARG A 33 1.74 24.48 10.00
C ARG A 33 0.51 23.60 9.93
N PHE A 34 -0.66 24.14 10.29
CA PHE A 34 -1.91 23.38 10.26
C PHE A 34 -2.22 22.85 8.84
N ARG A 35 -2.09 23.68 7.81
CA ARG A 35 -2.28 23.27 6.41
C ARG A 35 -1.32 22.16 6.01
N THR A 36 -0.05 22.30 6.37
CA THR A 36 1.01 21.33 6.05
C THR A 36 0.77 20.00 6.77
N THR A 37 0.49 20.02 8.08
CA THR A 37 0.16 18.82 8.86
C THR A 37 -1.09 18.12 8.30
N LYS A 38 -2.12 18.89 7.93
CA LYS A 38 -3.33 18.33 7.30
C LYS A 38 -2.99 17.64 5.98
N ALA A 39 -2.18 18.28 5.13
CA ALA A 39 -1.75 17.71 3.86
C ALA A 39 -0.91 16.44 4.06
N LEU A 40 0.02 16.45 5.02
CA LEU A 40 0.85 15.30 5.39
C LEU A 40 0.01 14.11 5.83
N ASN A 41 -0.90 14.31 6.80
CA ASN A 41 -1.76 13.24 7.32
C ASN A 41 -2.75 12.68 6.30
N SER A 42 -3.17 13.51 5.34
CA SER A 42 -4.08 13.12 4.26
C SER A 42 -3.36 12.54 3.04
N CYS A 43 -2.02 12.61 3.00
CA CYS A 43 -1.23 12.13 1.87
C CYS A 43 -1.17 10.61 1.92
N LYS A 44 -1.95 9.95 1.07
CA LYS A 44 -1.91 8.50 0.86
C LYS A 44 -1.38 8.20 -0.52
N MET A 45 -0.58 7.14 -0.63
CA MET A 45 -0.03 6.67 -1.88
C MET A 45 -1.17 6.11 -2.73
N THR A 46 -1.22 6.50 -4.00
CA THR A 46 -2.20 5.96 -4.95
C THR A 46 -1.65 4.68 -5.58
N PRO A 47 -2.44 3.59 -5.70
CA PRO A 47 -2.00 2.37 -6.37
C PRO A 47 -1.44 2.64 -7.77
N GLY A 48 -0.33 1.97 -8.11
CA GLY A 48 0.34 2.13 -9.40
C GLY A 48 1.22 3.38 -9.55
N THR A 49 1.27 4.28 -8.56
CA THR A 49 2.25 5.39 -8.56
C THR A 49 3.63 4.90 -8.09
N PRO A 50 4.74 5.49 -8.56
CA PRO A 50 6.08 5.11 -8.10
C PRO A 50 6.27 5.47 -6.62
N VAL A 51 6.75 4.52 -5.81
CA VAL A 51 6.96 4.73 -4.36
C VAL A 51 7.92 5.89 -4.10
N SER A 52 8.91 6.07 -4.98
CA SER A 52 9.89 7.14 -4.84
C SER A 52 9.28 8.53 -4.93
N ALA A 53 8.28 8.73 -5.79
CA ALA A 53 7.62 10.02 -5.92
C ALA A 53 6.80 10.34 -4.66
N HIS A 54 6.13 9.33 -4.11
CA HIS A 54 5.35 9.45 -2.88
C HIS A 54 6.23 9.77 -1.66
N VAL A 55 7.32 9.04 -1.46
CA VAL A 55 8.26 9.29 -0.34
C VAL A 55 8.86 10.69 -0.41
N LEU A 56 9.24 11.16 -1.61
CA LEU A 56 9.75 12.53 -1.79
C LEU A 56 8.71 13.59 -1.43
N LYS A 57 7.43 13.35 -1.76
CA LYS A 57 6.32 14.24 -1.37
C LYS A 57 6.11 14.25 0.15
N MET A 58 6.22 13.11 0.81
CA MET A 58 6.15 13.04 2.28
C MET A 58 7.32 13.79 2.93
N LYS A 59 8.55 13.57 2.44
CA LYS A 59 9.77 14.28 2.90
C LYS A 59 9.62 15.79 2.77
N SER A 60 9.03 16.28 1.68
CA SER A 60 8.86 17.73 1.48
C SER A 60 7.93 18.37 2.51
N TYR A 61 6.83 17.70 2.89
CA TYR A 61 5.97 18.18 3.97
C TYR A 61 6.67 18.18 5.33
N ILE A 62 7.41 17.11 5.65
CA ILE A 62 8.19 17.00 6.88
C ILE A 62 9.22 18.14 6.99
N HIS A 63 9.98 18.36 5.92
CA HIS A 63 10.96 19.45 5.87
C HIS A 63 10.30 20.84 5.90
N HIS A 64 9.09 20.97 5.35
CA HIS A 64 8.36 22.24 5.44
C HIS A 64 7.89 22.53 6.88
N LEU A 65 7.45 21.51 7.63
CA LEU A 65 7.12 21.65 9.05
C LEU A 65 8.35 22.06 9.88
N GLU A 66 9.51 21.49 9.59
CA GLU A 66 10.78 21.87 10.21
C GLU A 66 11.09 23.37 9.99
N LYS A 67 10.95 23.86 8.76
CA LYS A 67 11.11 25.29 8.44
C LYS A 67 10.14 26.20 9.17
N LEU A 68 8.95 25.70 9.51
CA LEU A 68 7.93 26.43 10.26
C LEU A 68 8.13 26.35 11.78
N GLY A 69 9.23 25.74 12.25
CA GLY A 69 9.57 25.58 13.67
C GLY A 69 8.86 24.42 14.36
N ALA A 70 8.38 23.42 13.60
CA ALA A 70 7.77 22.20 14.12
C ALA A 70 8.49 20.97 13.55
N PRO A 71 9.72 20.69 13.98
CA PRO A 71 10.47 19.52 13.50
C PRO A 71 9.74 18.23 13.84
N VAL A 72 9.73 17.30 12.88
CA VAL A 72 9.19 15.94 13.07
C VAL A 72 10.37 15.02 13.37
N SER A 73 10.29 14.27 14.46
CA SER A 73 11.32 13.26 14.79
C SER A 73 11.43 12.22 13.68
N GLN A 74 12.63 11.69 13.45
CA GLN A 74 12.88 10.68 12.43
C GLN A 74 11.97 9.45 12.57
N GLU A 75 11.76 8.95 13.79
CA GLU A 75 10.87 7.82 14.08
C GLU A 75 9.44 8.10 13.60
N LEU A 76 8.84 9.20 14.08
CA LEU A 76 7.51 9.63 13.63
C LEU A 76 7.43 9.87 12.12
N ALA A 77 8.48 10.42 11.50
CA ALA A 77 8.52 10.62 10.05
C ALA A 77 8.49 9.29 9.29
N THR A 78 9.23 8.29 9.77
CA THR A 78 9.18 6.91 9.26
C THR A 78 7.78 6.32 9.40
N ASP A 79 7.16 6.41 10.57
CA ASP A 79 5.80 5.89 10.82
C ASP A 79 4.76 6.55 9.91
N LEU A 80 4.86 7.86 9.71
CA LEU A 80 3.98 8.61 8.80
C LEU A 80 4.16 8.15 7.35
N ILE A 81 5.40 7.89 6.92
CA ILE A 81 5.67 7.37 5.58
C ILE A 81 5.10 5.95 5.45
N LEU A 82 5.40 5.03 6.36
CA LEU A 82 4.95 3.64 6.29
C LEU A 82 3.42 3.55 6.32
N SER A 83 2.74 4.30 7.19
CA SER A 83 1.28 4.34 7.30
C SER A 83 0.57 5.02 6.11
N SER A 84 1.33 5.67 5.22
CA SER A 84 0.80 6.31 4.01
C SER A 84 0.89 5.45 2.75
N LEU A 85 1.61 4.32 2.81
CA LEU A 85 1.76 3.39 1.69
C LEU A 85 0.45 2.64 1.41
N THR A 86 0.36 2.04 0.23
CA THR A 86 -0.74 1.13 -0.12
C THR A 86 -0.52 -0.25 0.52
N ASP A 87 -1.61 -1.01 0.66
CA ASP A 87 -1.62 -2.37 1.23
C ASP A 87 -0.69 -3.36 0.50
N GLU A 88 -0.29 -3.04 -0.75
CA GLU A 88 0.74 -3.80 -1.50
C GLU A 88 2.09 -3.88 -0.76
N TYR A 89 2.33 -2.95 0.16
CA TYR A 89 3.55 -2.85 0.97
C TYR A 89 3.39 -3.47 2.38
N ASP A 90 2.25 -4.07 2.75
CA ASP A 90 2.04 -4.62 4.11
C ASP A 90 3.11 -5.63 4.53
N GLN A 91 3.50 -6.52 3.61
CA GLN A 91 4.56 -7.49 3.86
C GLN A 91 5.92 -6.83 4.14
N PHE A 92 6.19 -5.71 3.46
CA PHE A 92 7.39 -4.91 3.70
C PHE A 92 7.32 -4.23 5.06
N ILE A 93 6.18 -3.62 5.41
CA ILE A 93 5.97 -2.92 6.69
C ILE A 93 6.17 -3.89 7.86
N LEU A 94 5.58 -5.10 7.80
CA LEU A 94 5.78 -6.13 8.83
C LEU A 94 7.25 -6.49 9.00
N ASN A 95 7.98 -6.67 7.89
CA ASN A 95 9.40 -7.00 7.92
C ASN A 95 10.27 -5.83 8.44
N TYR A 96 9.90 -4.59 8.10
CA TYR A 96 10.58 -3.41 8.60
C TYR A 96 10.42 -3.28 10.12
N ASN A 97 9.19 -3.42 10.62
CA ASN A 97 8.87 -3.31 12.04
C ASN A 97 9.58 -4.36 12.92
N MET A 98 9.85 -5.55 12.37
CA MET A 98 10.52 -6.62 13.12
C MET A 98 12.05 -6.55 13.09
N HIS A 99 12.65 -5.92 12.08
CA HIS A 99 14.09 -6.09 11.81
C HIS A 99 14.87 -4.81 11.52
N ASN A 100 14.22 -3.69 11.18
CA ASN A 100 14.89 -2.54 10.57
C ASN A 100 14.42 -1.17 11.12
N MET A 101 13.91 -1.12 12.35
CA MET A 101 13.32 0.08 12.96
C MET A 101 14.29 1.27 13.10
N GLU A 102 15.60 1.05 13.12
CA GLU A 102 16.61 2.11 13.33
C GLU A 102 17.10 2.78 12.04
N LYS A 103 16.44 2.54 10.91
CA LYS A 103 16.89 3.05 9.60
C LYS A 103 16.54 4.52 9.39
N SER A 104 17.42 5.23 8.68
CA SER A 104 17.17 6.58 8.20
C SER A 104 16.08 6.61 7.14
N ILE A 105 15.47 7.78 6.93
CA ILE A 105 14.44 7.96 5.89
C ILE A 105 15.04 7.74 4.48
N ASP A 106 16.34 7.98 4.30
CA ASP A 106 17.03 7.71 3.04
C ASP A 106 17.23 6.21 2.81
N GLU A 107 17.68 5.46 3.82
CA GLU A 107 17.77 4.00 3.74
C GLU A 107 16.39 3.36 3.55
N LEU A 108 15.36 3.82 4.27
CA LEU A 108 13.98 3.38 4.08
C LEU A 108 13.52 3.60 2.63
N HIS A 109 13.86 4.75 2.05
CA HIS A 109 13.50 5.08 0.67
C HIS A 109 14.16 4.13 -0.34
N GLU A 110 15.42 3.76 -0.12
CA GLU A 110 16.11 2.75 -0.94
C GLU A 110 15.47 1.36 -0.80
N MET A 111 15.19 0.93 0.44
CA MET A 111 14.54 -0.35 0.72
C MET A 111 13.16 -0.44 0.06
N LEU A 112 12.38 0.64 0.09
CA LEU A 112 11.06 0.72 -0.56
C LEU A 112 11.16 0.61 -2.09
N LYS A 113 12.20 1.20 -2.71
CA LYS A 113 12.45 1.04 -4.16
C LYS A 113 12.74 -0.42 -4.51
N THR A 114 13.60 -1.09 -3.73
CA THR A 114 13.89 -2.52 -3.94
C THR A 114 12.63 -3.37 -3.75
N ALA A 115 11.79 -3.06 -2.76
CA ALA A 115 10.50 -3.72 -2.57
C ALA A 115 9.56 -3.54 -3.78
N GLU A 116 9.47 -2.33 -4.32
CA GLU A 116 8.67 -2.04 -5.52
C GLU A 116 9.11 -2.89 -6.73
N GLU A 117 10.40 -3.05 -6.97
CA GLU A 117 10.91 -3.90 -8.06
C GLU A 117 10.53 -5.37 -7.88
N ASN A 118 10.58 -5.87 -6.64
CA ASN A 118 10.19 -7.24 -6.32
C ASN A 118 8.68 -7.47 -6.49
N LEU A 119 7.86 -6.49 -6.12
CA LEU A 119 6.42 -6.52 -6.38
C LEU A 119 6.14 -6.57 -7.89
N LYS A 120 6.81 -5.73 -8.69
CA LYS A 120 6.69 -5.75 -10.16
C LYS A 120 7.08 -7.09 -10.78
N LYS A 121 8.13 -7.74 -10.27
CA LYS A 121 8.53 -9.10 -10.70
C LYS A 121 7.46 -10.13 -10.36
N LYS A 122 6.93 -10.11 -9.13
CA LYS A 122 5.88 -11.04 -8.68
C LYS A 122 4.62 -10.94 -9.56
N VAL A 123 4.18 -9.73 -9.89
CA VAL A 123 3.04 -9.49 -10.78
C VAL A 123 3.29 -10.04 -12.20
N LYS A 124 4.50 -9.89 -12.74
CA LYS A 124 4.85 -10.48 -14.05
C LYS A 124 4.79 -12.00 -14.00
N THR A 125 5.37 -12.62 -12.98
CA THR A 125 5.35 -14.09 -12.82
C THR A 125 3.93 -14.63 -12.64
N THR A 126 3.06 -13.96 -11.87
CA THR A 126 1.66 -14.38 -11.73
C THR A 126 0.88 -14.27 -13.04
N ASN A 127 1.12 -13.19 -13.82
CA ASN A 127 0.48 -13.01 -15.12
C ASN A 127 0.94 -14.07 -16.14
N GLU A 128 2.23 -14.41 -16.18
CA GLU A 128 2.75 -15.47 -17.04
C GLU A 128 2.17 -16.85 -16.70
N VAL A 129 2.04 -17.19 -15.41
CA VAL A 129 1.43 -18.45 -14.97
C VAL A 129 -0.07 -18.52 -15.34
N LEU A 130 -0.81 -17.42 -15.23
CA LEU A 130 -2.22 -17.34 -15.63
C LEU A 130 -2.42 -17.49 -17.15
N VAL A 131 -1.47 -17.03 -17.96
CA VAL A 131 -1.53 -17.15 -19.44
C VAL A 131 -1.23 -18.59 -19.91
N VAL A 132 -0.41 -19.35 -19.18
CA VAL A 132 -0.07 -20.74 -19.55
C VAL A 132 -1.22 -21.73 -19.31
N GLN A 133 -2.16 -21.46 -18.40
CA GLN A 133 -3.30 -22.35 -18.15
C GLN A 133 -4.41 -22.28 -19.22
N LYS A 134 -4.47 -21.22 -20.05
CA LYS A 134 -5.49 -21.09 -21.11
C LYS A 134 -5.11 -21.79 -22.43
N GLY A 135 -3.98 -22.50 -22.46
CA GLY A 135 -3.39 -23.12 -23.64
C GLY A 135 -3.24 -24.65 -23.59
N LYS A 136 -4.14 -25.39 -22.95
CA LYS A 136 -4.23 -26.85 -23.13
C LYS A 136 -5.63 -27.26 -23.57
N GLY A 137 -5.94 -26.91 -24.82
CA GLY A 137 -7.01 -27.57 -25.57
C GLY A 137 -6.68 -29.06 -25.69
N PHE A 138 -7.29 -29.88 -24.84
CA PHE A 138 -7.37 -31.33 -25.04
C PHE A 138 -8.15 -31.57 -26.34
N LYS A 139 -7.42 -31.68 -27.46
CA LYS A 139 -7.96 -32.22 -28.71
C LYS A 139 -8.28 -33.69 -28.49
N LYS A 140 -9.53 -33.99 -28.09
CA LYS A 140 -10.17 -35.27 -28.41
C LYS A 140 -10.27 -35.36 -29.93
N LYS A 141 -9.50 -36.25 -30.56
CA LYS A 141 -9.72 -36.68 -31.93
C LYS A 141 -9.92 -38.18 -31.94
N GLY A 142 -11.15 -38.60 -32.23
CA GLY A 142 -11.54 -40.00 -32.38
C GLY A 142 -11.22 -40.57 -33.75
N THR A 143 -11.34 -41.92 -33.82
CA THR A 143 -11.45 -42.83 -34.98
C THR A 143 -10.14 -43.14 -35.73
N ALA A 144 -9.82 -44.36 -36.20
CA ALA A 144 -10.31 -45.75 -36.02
C ALA A 144 -9.31 -46.72 -36.71
N LYS A 145 -9.32 -48.01 -36.32
CA LYS A 145 -8.72 -49.25 -36.91
C LYS A 145 -7.91 -49.99 -35.83
N GLY A 146 -8.06 -51.27 -35.53
CA GLY A 146 -8.81 -52.36 -36.11
C GLY A 146 -8.17 -53.68 -35.62
N LYS A 147 -8.99 -54.74 -35.55
CA LYS A 147 -8.66 -56.17 -35.29
C LYS A 147 -8.40 -56.59 -33.83
N GLY A 148 -9.25 -57.50 -33.34
CA GLY A 148 -8.87 -58.44 -32.27
C GLY A 148 -9.97 -58.94 -31.34
N LYS A 149 -10.84 -59.83 -31.84
CA LYS A 149 -11.60 -60.89 -31.14
C LYS A 149 -12.41 -60.56 -29.86
N VAL A 150 -13.73 -60.77 -29.96
CA VAL A 150 -14.64 -61.08 -28.83
C VAL A 150 -14.91 -62.59 -28.83
N PRO A 151 -15.24 -63.21 -27.68
CA PRO A 151 -16.66 -63.44 -27.39
C PRO A 151 -17.01 -63.14 -25.92
N LYS A 152 -17.95 -62.23 -25.64
CA LYS A 152 -19.39 -62.44 -25.41
C LYS A 152 -19.69 -63.34 -24.20
N SER A 153 -20.01 -62.70 -23.07
CA SER A 153 -21.10 -63.11 -22.16
C SER A 153 -21.52 -61.93 -21.25
N LYS A 154 -22.83 -61.78 -21.06
CA LYS A 154 -23.59 -60.88 -20.16
C LYS A 154 -24.46 -61.82 -19.27
N PRO A 155 -25.17 -61.41 -18.19
CA PRO A 155 -25.41 -60.05 -17.66
C PRO A 155 -25.40 -59.91 -16.10
N LYS A 156 -25.68 -58.67 -15.63
CA LYS A 156 -26.48 -58.27 -14.43
C LYS A 156 -25.76 -57.88 -13.11
N PRO A 157 -26.41 -57.05 -12.24
CA PRO A 157 -25.92 -55.72 -11.87
C PRO A 157 -25.80 -55.51 -10.35
N LYS A 158 -24.98 -54.56 -9.88
CA LYS A 158 -25.23 -53.91 -8.58
C LYS A 158 -24.88 -52.43 -8.62
N ALA A 159 -25.93 -51.61 -8.62
CA ALA A 159 -25.88 -50.23 -8.21
C ALA A 159 -25.49 -50.16 -6.72
N LYS A 160 -24.54 -49.28 -6.37
CA LYS A 160 -24.57 -48.52 -5.12
C LYS A 160 -23.93 -47.16 -5.37
N THR A 161 -24.82 -46.19 -5.60
CA THR A 161 -24.67 -44.79 -5.23
C THR A 161 -24.08 -44.72 -3.82
N LYS A 162 -23.06 -43.88 -3.59
CA LYS A 162 -22.84 -43.23 -2.29
C LYS A 162 -21.99 -41.97 -2.49
N ALA A 163 -22.59 -40.87 -2.07
CA ALA A 163 -22.10 -39.50 -2.06
C ALA A 163 -20.85 -39.33 -1.17
N PRO A 164 -20.13 -38.19 -1.26
CA PRO A 164 -18.93 -37.93 -0.48
C PRO A 164 -19.29 -37.73 1.01
N LYS A 165 -18.43 -38.23 1.88
CA LYS A 165 -18.59 -38.17 3.34
C LYS A 165 -18.47 -36.72 3.82
N GLU A 166 -19.49 -36.29 4.55
CA GLU A 166 -19.56 -35.01 5.28
C GLU A 166 -18.41 -34.90 6.29
N GLY A 167 -17.69 -33.77 6.26
CA GLY A 167 -16.66 -33.44 7.25
C GLY A 167 -17.30 -32.87 8.51
N VAL A 168 -16.71 -33.17 9.66
CA VAL A 168 -17.10 -32.62 10.97
C VAL A 168 -16.47 -31.25 11.15
N CYS A 169 -17.25 -30.27 11.58
CA CYS A 169 -16.74 -28.96 11.95
C CYS A 169 -15.92 -29.05 13.24
N PHE A 170 -14.64 -28.67 13.20
CA PHE A 170 -13.71 -28.74 14.34
C PHE A 170 -14.05 -27.80 15.51
N HIS A 171 -15.02 -26.90 15.34
CA HIS A 171 -15.40 -25.93 16.36
C HIS A 171 -16.66 -26.31 17.14
N CYS A 172 -17.50 -27.22 16.61
CA CYS A 172 -18.76 -27.64 17.21
C CYS A 172 -19.04 -29.15 17.11
N ASN A 173 -18.14 -29.94 16.52
CA ASN A 173 -18.20 -31.40 16.44
C ASN A 173 -19.46 -32.00 15.77
N GLU A 174 -20.22 -31.21 15.01
CA GLU A 174 -21.35 -31.66 14.19
C GLU A 174 -20.97 -31.81 12.71
N HIS A 175 -21.65 -32.70 11.99
CA HIS A 175 -21.46 -32.91 10.55
C HIS A 175 -22.43 -32.04 9.75
N GLY A 176 -21.96 -31.42 8.66
CA GLY A 176 -22.84 -30.82 7.64
C GLY A 176 -23.12 -29.32 7.75
N HIS A 177 -22.22 -28.54 8.38
CA HIS A 177 -22.29 -27.08 8.39
C HIS A 177 -21.49 -26.44 7.25
#